data_AF-A0A1M5KLC0-F1
#
_entry.id   AF-A0A1M5KLC0-F1
#
_cell.length_a   1.000
_cell.length_b   1.000
_cell.length_c   1.000
_cell.angle_alpha   90.00
_cell.angle_beta   90.00
_cell.angle_gamma   90.00
#
_symmetry.space_group_name_H-M   'P 1'
#
loop_
_entity.id
_entity.type
_entity.pdbx_description
1 polymer ?
#
loop_
_entity_poly.entity_id
_entity_poly.type
_entity_poly.pdbx_seq_one_letter_code
_entity_poly.pdbx_strand_id
1 'polypeptide(L)'
;MIAMQWQAAWGAVIHHPLFGVAITLTAFQLAYAAYEKTRWVFLQPVLVSMVVVVGTLVLCGLSYEEYRDSAQMLTVLLGPTTVALAVPLYLNLRRIRELFGPIMLTLLVAGVGATALGMALAWAFGADQMILMTLAPKSVTSPIAMLVAEQIGGVVALAAVFVMITGIIGAIIGPELLRRFGVQHPAARGMALGLTAHAVGTAQALQEGDECGAFAALAMSLMGVMTAVLLPLAVLMLS
;
A
#
# COMPACT_ATOMS: atom_id res chain seq x y z
N MET A 1 -27.08 -14.35 37.23
CA MET A 1 -27.88 -13.68 36.18
C MET A 1 -27.14 -12.52 35.51
N ILE A 2 -26.48 -11.61 36.26
CA ILE A 2 -25.77 -10.44 35.69
C ILE A 2 -24.58 -10.83 34.79
N ALA A 3 -23.80 -11.86 35.15
CA ALA A 3 -22.66 -12.32 34.33
C ALA A 3 -23.08 -12.84 32.94
N MET A 4 -24.26 -13.43 32.82
CA MET A 4 -24.80 -13.98 31.56
C MET A 4 -25.24 -12.87 30.59
N GLN A 5 -25.67 -11.71 31.14
CA GLN A 5 -26.02 -10.53 30.34
C GLN A 5 -24.76 -9.85 29.77
N TRP A 6 -23.65 -9.84 30.52
CA TRP A 6 -22.39 -9.27 30.06
C TRP A 6 -21.77 -10.08 28.92
N GLN A 7 -21.80 -11.42 29.00
CA GLN A 7 -21.34 -12.30 27.92
C GLN A 7 -22.19 -12.15 26.66
N ALA A 8 -23.52 -12.03 26.81
CA ALA A 8 -24.42 -11.80 25.68
C ALA A 8 -24.22 -10.41 25.06
N ALA A 9 -24.00 -9.37 25.86
CA ALA A 9 -23.69 -8.03 25.37
C ALA A 9 -22.34 -7.98 24.65
N TRP A 10 -21.32 -8.65 25.19
CA TRP A 10 -20.01 -8.78 24.54
C TRP A 10 -20.12 -9.49 23.20
N GLY A 11 -20.82 -10.63 23.16
CA GLY A 11 -21.12 -11.36 21.92
C GLY A 11 -21.85 -10.51 20.88
N ALA A 12 -22.84 -9.73 21.31
CA ALA A 12 -23.58 -8.84 20.42
C ALA A 12 -22.72 -7.75 19.80
N VAL A 13 -21.70 -7.25 20.51
CA VAL A 13 -20.77 -6.23 19.99
C VAL A 13 -19.76 -6.83 19.02
N ILE A 14 -19.13 -7.96 19.36
CA ILE A 14 -18.07 -8.56 18.52
C ILE A 14 -18.61 -9.12 17.20
N HIS A 15 -19.84 -9.61 17.19
CA HIS A 15 -20.50 -10.12 15.98
C HIS A 15 -21.38 -9.05 15.30
N HIS A 16 -21.30 -7.79 15.73
CA HIS A 16 -22.04 -6.72 15.08
C HIS A 16 -21.49 -6.47 13.66
N PRO A 17 -22.33 -6.26 12.63
CA PRO A 17 -21.89 -6.06 11.25
C PRO A 17 -21.00 -4.82 11.02
N LEU A 18 -20.91 -3.92 12.00
CA LEU A 18 -20.05 -2.72 11.95
C LEU A 18 -18.78 -2.84 12.78
N PHE A 19 -18.57 -3.97 13.47
CA PHE A 19 -17.43 -4.15 14.37
C PHE A 19 -16.10 -4.01 13.63
N GLY A 20 -15.94 -4.68 12.49
CA GLY A 20 -14.76 -4.60 11.63
C GLY A 20 -14.46 -3.18 11.15
N VAL A 21 -15.47 -2.44 10.69
CA VAL A 21 -15.30 -1.01 10.31
C VAL A 21 -14.86 -0.18 11.52
N ALA A 22 -15.54 -0.33 12.65
CA ALA A 22 -15.28 0.47 13.85
C ALA A 22 -13.87 0.25 14.38
N ILE A 23 -13.42 -1.00 14.51
CA ILE A 23 -12.08 -1.30 15.03
C ILE A 23 -10.99 -0.80 14.07
N THR A 24 -11.17 -0.96 12.75
CA THR A 24 -10.19 -0.53 11.75
C THR A 24 -10.06 0.99 11.73
N LEU A 25 -11.17 1.72 11.70
CA LEU A 25 -11.14 3.19 11.75
C LEU A 25 -10.58 3.71 13.07
N THR A 26 -11.01 3.13 14.20
CA THR A 26 -10.54 3.57 15.53
C THR A 26 -9.05 3.31 15.70
N ALA A 27 -8.57 2.13 15.32
CA ALA A 27 -7.16 1.78 15.38
C ALA A 27 -6.32 2.71 14.52
N PHE A 28 -6.75 2.98 13.28
CA PHE A 28 -6.06 3.91 12.40
C PHE A 28 -6.02 5.33 12.95
N GLN A 29 -7.14 5.86 13.45
CA GLN A 29 -7.20 7.23 13.97
C GLN A 29 -6.36 7.42 15.23
N LEU A 30 -6.37 6.44 16.15
CA LEU A 30 -5.52 6.48 17.33
C LEU A 30 -4.04 6.40 16.96
N ALA A 31 -3.69 5.51 16.02
CA ALA A 31 -2.33 5.40 15.51
C ALA A 31 -1.88 6.69 14.82
N TYR A 32 -2.74 7.28 13.99
CA TYR A 32 -2.47 8.56 13.32
C TYR A 32 -2.26 9.70 14.32
N ALA A 33 -3.13 9.84 15.32
CA ALA A 33 -3.00 10.86 16.36
C ALA A 33 -1.72 10.68 17.20
N ALA A 34 -1.32 9.44 17.48
CA ALA A 34 -0.06 9.15 18.17
C ALA A 34 1.16 9.46 17.29
N TYR A 35 1.08 9.11 16.00
CA TYR A 35 2.11 9.41 15.01
C TYR A 35 2.30 10.91 14.83
N GLU A 36 1.22 11.69 14.73
CA GLU A 36 1.30 13.14 14.50
C GLU A 36 2.00 13.87 15.66
N LYS A 37 1.75 13.43 16.91
CA LYS A 37 2.37 14.01 18.11
C LYS A 37 3.85 13.67 18.26
N THR A 38 4.26 12.48 17.85
CA THR A 38 5.62 11.96 18.12
C THR A 38 6.53 12.02 16.89
N ARG A 39 5.94 11.96 15.69
CA ARG A 39 6.59 11.72 14.39
C ARG A 39 7.56 10.54 14.42
N TRP A 40 7.30 9.57 15.30
CA TRP A 40 8.20 8.44 15.47
C TRP A 40 7.94 7.40 14.40
N VAL A 41 9.00 6.95 13.74
CA VAL A 41 8.92 6.13 12.53
C VAL A 41 8.25 4.77 12.77
N PHE A 42 8.35 4.21 13.98
CA PHE A 42 7.67 2.96 14.35
C PHE A 42 6.18 3.15 14.68
N LEU A 43 5.73 4.39 14.91
CA LEU A 43 4.31 4.72 15.09
C LEU A 43 3.58 4.91 13.74
N GLN A 44 4.18 4.46 12.64
CA GLN A 44 3.60 4.57 11.31
C GLN A 44 2.15 4.03 11.31
N PRO A 45 1.14 4.84 10.92
CA PRO A 45 -0.26 4.56 11.24
C PRO A 45 -0.77 3.22 10.71
N VAL A 46 -0.33 2.83 9.51
CA VAL A 46 -0.71 1.56 8.88
C VAL A 46 -0.18 0.38 9.70
N LEU A 47 1.10 0.37 10.05
CA LEU A 47 1.72 -0.69 10.84
C LEU A 47 1.02 -0.86 12.19
N VAL A 48 0.85 0.22 12.93
CA VAL A 48 0.22 0.19 14.26
C VAL A 48 -1.23 -0.27 14.16
N SER A 49 -2.00 0.28 13.20
CA SER A 49 -3.39 -0.14 13.00
C SER A 49 -3.51 -1.62 12.66
N MET A 50 -2.61 -2.17 11.84
CA MET A 50 -2.61 -3.58 11.48
C MET A 50 -2.37 -4.44 12.73
N VAL A 51 -1.35 -4.13 13.51
CA VAL A 51 -1.03 -4.89 14.74
C VAL A 51 -2.19 -4.84 15.72
N VAL A 52 -2.83 -3.68 15.89
CA VAL A 52 -3.98 -3.52 16.79
C VAL A 52 -5.19 -4.32 16.30
N VAL A 53 -5.53 -4.25 15.00
CA VAL A 53 -6.66 -4.99 14.43
C VAL A 53 -6.42 -6.50 14.53
N VAL A 54 -5.26 -6.98 14.07
CA VAL A 54 -4.90 -8.41 14.14
C VAL A 54 -4.91 -8.91 15.59
N GLY A 55 -4.32 -8.14 16.51
CA GLY A 55 -4.35 -8.47 17.94
C GLY A 55 -5.77 -8.54 18.49
N THR A 56 -6.64 -7.60 18.09
CA THR A 56 -8.06 -7.61 18.52
C THR A 56 -8.79 -8.83 17.99
N LEU A 57 -8.60 -9.21 16.72
CA LEU A 57 -9.24 -10.39 16.14
C LEU A 57 -8.81 -11.67 16.85
N VAL A 58 -7.50 -11.82 17.12
CA VAL A 58 -6.96 -12.99 17.83
C VAL A 58 -7.48 -13.05 19.27
N LEU A 59 -7.52 -11.93 19.99
CA LEU A 59 -8.01 -11.87 21.37
C LEU A 59 -9.52 -12.14 21.47
N CYS A 60 -10.29 -11.70 20.48
CA CYS A 60 -11.73 -11.94 20.40
C CYS A 60 -12.10 -13.31 19.79
N GLY A 61 -11.12 -14.05 19.26
CA GLY A 61 -11.36 -15.33 18.57
C GLY A 61 -12.13 -15.19 17.26
N LEU A 62 -12.08 -14.02 16.62
CA LEU A 62 -12.78 -13.76 15.36
C LEU A 62 -11.98 -14.28 14.16
N SER A 63 -12.67 -14.95 13.24
CA SER A 63 -12.08 -15.39 11.98
C SER A 63 -11.86 -14.20 11.03
N TYR A 64 -10.95 -14.37 10.07
CA TYR A 64 -10.75 -13.37 9.01
C TYR A 64 -12.02 -13.17 8.17
N GLU A 65 -12.81 -14.22 7.96
CA GLU A 65 -14.05 -14.14 7.18
C GLU A 65 -15.08 -13.24 7.88
N GLU A 66 -15.30 -13.42 9.18
CA GLU A 66 -16.19 -12.56 9.98
C GLU A 66 -15.71 -11.09 9.99
N TYR A 67 -14.40 -10.88 10.09
CA TYR A 67 -13.82 -9.53 9.96
C TYR A 67 -14.08 -8.94 8.58
N ARG A 68 -13.82 -9.70 7.51
CA ARG A 68 -13.99 -9.25 6.13
C ARG A 68 -15.44 -8.87 5.85
N ASP A 69 -16.38 -9.66 6.34
CA ASP A 69 -17.82 -9.43 6.14
C ASP A 69 -18.26 -8.17 6.91
N SER A 70 -17.82 -8.01 8.16
CA SER A 70 -18.10 -6.81 8.96
C SER A 70 -17.31 -5.56 8.52
N ALA A 71 -16.29 -5.71 7.67
CA ALA A 71 -15.50 -4.62 7.10
C ALA A 71 -15.82 -4.38 5.60
N GLN A 72 -16.84 -5.04 5.04
CA GLN A 72 -17.16 -5.01 3.61
C GLN A 72 -17.32 -3.59 3.05
N MET A 73 -17.86 -2.66 3.85
CA MET A 73 -18.00 -1.26 3.46
C MET A 73 -16.64 -0.63 3.10
N LEU A 74 -15.57 -0.92 3.84
CA LEU A 74 -14.23 -0.44 3.55
C LEU A 74 -13.68 -1.06 2.26
N THR A 75 -13.95 -2.35 2.04
CA THR A 75 -13.56 -3.06 0.81
C THR A 75 -14.23 -2.46 -0.41
N VAL A 76 -15.52 -2.09 -0.33
CA VAL A 76 -16.25 -1.43 -1.43
C VAL A 76 -15.61 -0.08 -1.78
N LEU A 77 -15.13 0.67 -0.80
CA LEU A 77 -14.46 1.97 -1.02
C LEU A 77 -13.12 1.85 -1.78
N LEU A 78 -12.53 0.66 -1.88
CA LEU A 78 -11.32 0.44 -2.67
C LEU A 78 -11.54 0.71 -4.16
N GLY A 79 -12.73 0.41 -4.69
CA GLY A 79 -13.09 0.69 -6.09
C GLY A 79 -13.05 2.19 -6.41
N PRO A 80 -13.86 3.02 -5.74
CA PRO A 80 -13.82 4.48 -5.89
C PRO A 80 -12.44 5.07 -5.61
N THR A 81 -11.71 4.54 -4.62
CA THR A 81 -10.34 4.98 -4.32
C THR A 81 -9.39 4.73 -5.49
N THR A 82 -9.52 3.57 -6.16
CA THR A 82 -8.71 3.23 -7.34
C THR A 82 -9.02 4.17 -8.51
N VAL A 83 -10.30 4.51 -8.73
CA VAL A 83 -10.70 5.50 -9.74
C VAL A 83 -10.21 6.90 -9.36
N ALA A 84 -10.24 7.26 -8.08
CA ALA A 84 -9.76 8.55 -7.58
C ALA A 84 -8.25 8.75 -7.78
N LEU A 85 -7.47 7.70 -8.03
CA LEU A 85 -6.07 7.82 -8.47
C LEU A 85 -5.93 8.58 -9.80
N ALA A 86 -6.99 8.68 -10.62
CA ALA A 86 -7.00 9.53 -11.81
C ALA A 86 -6.94 11.04 -11.46
N VAL A 87 -7.36 11.45 -10.26
CA VAL A 87 -7.37 12.85 -9.81
C VAL A 87 -5.95 13.44 -9.73
N PRO A 88 -4.96 12.86 -9.02
CA PRO A 88 -3.61 13.40 -8.98
C PRO A 88 -2.94 13.41 -10.37
N LEU A 89 -3.24 12.44 -11.24
CA LEU A 89 -2.82 12.45 -12.65
C LEU A 89 -3.40 13.67 -13.38
N TYR A 90 -4.71 13.88 -13.27
CA TYR A 90 -5.42 14.98 -13.92
C TYR A 90 -4.92 16.36 -13.46
N LEU A 91 -4.81 16.56 -12.14
CA LEU A 91 -4.38 17.82 -11.54
C LEU A 91 -2.94 18.20 -11.93
N ASN A 92 -2.09 17.20 -12.18
CA ASN A 92 -0.69 17.41 -12.53
C ASN A 92 -0.40 17.26 -14.03
N LEU A 93 -1.41 17.17 -14.91
CA LEU A 93 -1.23 16.96 -16.37
C LEU A 93 -0.29 17.98 -17.03
N ARG A 94 -0.37 19.25 -16.64
CA ARG A 94 0.52 20.29 -17.18
C ARG A 94 1.98 19.99 -16.85
N ARG A 95 2.25 19.63 -15.59
CA ARG A 95 3.60 19.28 -15.10
C ARG A 95 4.10 17.98 -15.73
N ILE A 96 3.23 16.98 -15.92
CA ILE A 96 3.55 15.77 -16.68
C ILE A 96 4.01 16.12 -18.08
N ARG A 97 3.31 17.02 -18.77
CA ARG A 97 3.66 17.41 -20.14
C ARG A 97 5.00 18.16 -20.20
N GLU A 98 5.25 19.04 -19.24
CA GLU A 98 6.52 19.79 -19.13
C GLU A 98 7.71 18.88 -18.80
N LEU A 99 7.51 17.87 -17.95
CA LEU A 99 8.55 16.97 -17.45
C LEU A 99 8.40 15.54 -17.97
N PHE A 100 7.76 15.35 -19.11
CA PHE A 100 7.36 14.03 -19.61
C PHE A 100 8.55 13.09 -19.74
N GLY A 101 9.63 13.56 -20.38
CA GLY A 101 10.86 12.78 -20.57
C GLY A 101 11.46 12.28 -19.25
N PRO A 102 11.81 13.18 -18.32
CA PRO A 102 12.35 12.79 -17.02
C PRO A 102 11.41 11.88 -16.21
N ILE A 103 10.10 12.15 -16.19
CA ILE A 103 9.13 11.34 -15.45
C ILE A 103 9.05 9.91 -16.03
N MET A 104 8.90 9.78 -17.36
CA MET A 104 8.82 8.47 -18.01
C MET A 104 10.12 7.68 -17.88
N LEU A 105 11.27 8.33 -18.03
CA LEU A 105 12.56 7.68 -17.83
C LEU A 105 12.70 7.16 -16.39
N THR A 106 12.38 8.00 -15.41
CA THR A 106 12.45 7.62 -13.99
C THR A 106 11.49 6.47 -13.69
N LEU A 107 10.26 6.55 -14.18
CA LEU A 107 9.22 5.54 -14.02
C LEU A 107 9.64 4.19 -14.62
N LEU A 108 10.14 4.17 -15.86
CA LEU A 108 10.56 2.94 -16.51
C LEU A 108 11.78 2.34 -15.82
N VAL A 109 12.83 3.14 -15.57
CA VAL A 109 14.07 2.63 -14.97
C VAL A 109 13.82 2.16 -13.54
N ALA A 110 13.19 2.98 -12.70
CA ALA A 110 12.96 2.62 -11.29
C ALA A 110 11.85 1.58 -11.14
N GLY A 111 10.79 1.65 -11.95
CA GLY A 111 9.67 0.70 -11.91
C GLY A 111 10.10 -0.70 -12.36
N VAL A 112 10.68 -0.81 -13.56
CA VAL A 112 11.20 -2.09 -14.06
C VAL A 112 12.34 -2.57 -13.16
N GLY A 113 13.25 -1.69 -12.75
CA GLY A 113 14.34 -2.03 -11.85
C GLY A 113 13.86 -2.57 -10.50
N ALA A 114 12.87 -1.95 -9.87
CA ALA A 114 12.34 -2.38 -8.58
C ALA A 114 11.61 -3.74 -8.67
N THR A 115 10.87 -3.97 -9.75
CA THR A 115 10.19 -5.25 -9.98
C THR A 115 11.21 -6.35 -10.33
N ALA A 116 12.09 -6.11 -11.31
CA ALA A 116 13.10 -7.07 -11.73
C ALA A 116 14.06 -7.43 -10.61
N LEU A 117 14.55 -6.45 -9.83
CA LEU A 117 15.42 -6.72 -8.69
C LEU A 117 14.70 -7.52 -7.61
N GLY A 118 13.45 -7.19 -7.31
CA GLY A 118 12.64 -7.94 -6.35
C GLY A 118 12.45 -9.40 -6.76
N MET A 119 12.11 -9.64 -8.02
CA MET A 119 11.96 -10.99 -8.57
C MET A 119 13.30 -11.73 -8.61
N ALA A 120 14.39 -11.07 -9.03
CA ALA A 120 15.71 -11.67 -9.10
C ALA A 120 16.22 -12.10 -7.72
N LEU A 121 16.02 -11.27 -6.69
CA LEU A 121 16.35 -11.61 -5.31
C LEU A 121 15.51 -12.79 -4.81
N ALA A 122 14.19 -12.77 -5.03
CA ALA A 122 13.33 -13.88 -4.63
C ALA A 122 13.73 -15.19 -5.31
N TRP A 123 14.03 -15.16 -6.61
CA TRP A 123 14.53 -16.32 -7.34
C TRP A 123 15.87 -16.81 -6.79
N ALA A 124 16.80 -15.90 -6.47
CA ALA A 124 18.09 -16.24 -5.87
C ALA A 124 17.95 -16.88 -4.47
N PHE A 125 16.89 -16.55 -3.72
CA PHE A 125 16.52 -17.21 -2.46
C PHE A 125 15.72 -18.51 -2.64
N GLY A 126 15.49 -18.96 -3.87
CA GLY A 126 14.79 -20.21 -4.18
C GLY A 126 13.27 -20.11 -4.21
N ALA A 127 12.71 -18.91 -4.41
CA ALA A 127 11.28 -18.74 -4.60
C ALA A 127 10.80 -19.45 -5.88
N ASP A 128 9.65 -20.12 -5.77
CA ASP A 128 9.00 -20.75 -6.92
C ASP A 128 8.27 -19.73 -7.81
N GLN A 129 7.77 -20.20 -8.96
CA GLN A 129 7.08 -19.35 -9.93
C GLN A 129 5.85 -18.66 -9.32
N MET A 130 5.12 -19.35 -8.45
CA MET A 130 3.92 -18.80 -7.81
C MET A 130 4.27 -17.62 -6.91
N ILE A 131 5.31 -17.73 -6.09
CA ILE A 131 5.79 -16.62 -5.24
C ILE A 131 6.38 -15.49 -6.09
N LEU A 132 7.09 -15.80 -7.18
CA LEU A 132 7.60 -14.78 -8.10
C LEU A 132 6.47 -13.94 -8.73
N MET A 133 5.42 -14.60 -9.23
CA MET A 133 4.24 -13.94 -9.78
C MET A 133 3.48 -13.14 -8.73
N THR A 134 3.44 -13.64 -7.50
CA THR A 134 2.85 -12.93 -6.35
C THR A 134 3.63 -11.66 -5.99
N LEU A 135 4.97 -11.71 -6.09
CA LEU A 135 5.86 -10.62 -5.70
C LEU A 135 6.00 -9.55 -6.78
N ALA A 136 5.82 -9.91 -8.05
CA ALA A 136 6.03 -9.03 -9.18
C ALA A 136 5.28 -7.68 -9.10
N PRO A 137 3.99 -7.62 -8.68
CA PRO A 137 3.28 -6.35 -8.55
C PRO A 137 3.44 -5.68 -7.16
N LYS A 138 4.42 -6.07 -6.33
CA LYS A 138 4.56 -5.53 -4.94
C LYS A 138 4.70 -4.00 -4.84
N SER A 139 5.10 -3.33 -5.93
CA SER A 139 5.44 -1.89 -5.94
C SER A 139 4.25 -0.99 -6.29
N VAL A 140 3.04 -1.54 -6.44
CA VAL A 140 1.80 -0.75 -6.63
C VAL A 140 0.88 -0.86 -5.42
N THR A 141 -0.25 -0.16 -5.43
CA THR A 141 -1.21 -0.20 -4.34
C THR A 141 -1.91 -1.56 -4.26
N SER A 142 -2.33 -1.94 -3.04
CA SER A 142 -2.89 -3.27 -2.78
C SER A 142 -4.02 -3.68 -3.73
N PRO A 143 -5.01 -2.82 -4.07
CA PRO A 143 -6.05 -3.20 -5.00
C PRO A 143 -5.51 -3.58 -6.39
N ILE A 144 -4.56 -2.80 -6.92
CA ILE A 144 -3.97 -3.07 -8.23
C ILE A 144 -3.11 -4.33 -8.17
N ALA A 145 -2.28 -4.46 -7.13
CA ALA A 145 -1.38 -5.61 -7.00
C ALA A 145 -2.12 -6.93 -6.86
N MET A 146 -3.19 -6.94 -6.07
CA MET A 146 -4.05 -8.11 -5.87
C MET A 146 -4.71 -8.55 -7.18
N LEU A 147 -5.26 -7.60 -7.94
CA LEU A 147 -5.85 -7.87 -9.26
C LEU A 147 -4.82 -8.40 -10.26
N VAL A 148 -3.64 -7.77 -10.33
CA VAL A 148 -2.58 -8.19 -11.25
C VAL A 148 -2.04 -9.56 -10.86
N ALA A 149 -1.80 -9.81 -9.57
CA ALA A 149 -1.34 -11.11 -9.07
C ALA A 149 -2.33 -12.23 -9.42
N GLU A 150 -3.63 -12.00 -9.26
CA GLU A 150 -4.66 -12.96 -9.68
C GLU A 150 -4.58 -13.29 -11.18
N GLN A 151 -4.40 -12.27 -12.03
CA GLN A 151 -4.31 -12.44 -13.48
C GLN A 151 -3.07 -13.22 -13.93
N ILE A 152 -1.95 -13.08 -13.23
CA ILE A 152 -0.67 -13.71 -13.59
C ILE A 152 -0.38 -15.00 -12.81
N GLY A 153 -1.37 -15.54 -12.08
CA GLY A 153 -1.26 -16.83 -11.36
C GLY A 153 -0.54 -16.77 -10.02
N GLY A 154 -0.48 -15.61 -9.39
CA GLY A 154 0.02 -15.41 -8.02
C GLY A 154 -1.05 -15.60 -6.95
N VAL A 155 -0.64 -15.48 -5.68
CA VAL A 155 -1.50 -15.62 -4.50
C VAL A 155 -1.94 -14.24 -4.01
N VAL A 156 -3.21 -13.90 -4.21
CA VAL A 156 -3.79 -12.59 -3.87
C VAL A 156 -3.50 -12.14 -2.43
N ALA A 157 -3.65 -13.05 -1.46
CA ALA A 157 -3.41 -12.74 -0.06
C ALA A 157 -1.95 -12.36 0.22
N LEU A 158 -0.99 -13.06 -0.40
CA LEU A 158 0.43 -12.78 -0.24
C LEU A 158 0.86 -11.51 -1.01
N ALA A 159 0.23 -11.21 -2.15
CA ALA A 159 0.48 -9.96 -2.87
C ALA A 159 0.14 -8.74 -1.98
N ALA A 160 -1.00 -8.78 -1.27
CA ALA A 160 -1.36 -7.74 -0.30
C ALA A 160 -0.31 -7.58 0.81
N VAL A 161 0.22 -8.69 1.32
CA VAL A 161 1.29 -8.70 2.35
C VAL A 161 2.58 -8.09 1.81
N PHE A 162 3.03 -8.49 0.60
CA PHE A 162 4.26 -7.95 0.01
C PHE A 162 4.18 -6.47 -0.29
N VAL A 163 3.03 -5.99 -0.80
CA VAL A 163 2.77 -4.56 -0.97
C VAL A 163 2.87 -3.86 0.37
N MET A 164 2.20 -4.38 1.39
CA MET A 164 2.20 -3.74 2.72
C MET A 164 3.61 -3.65 3.31
N ILE A 165 4.38 -4.74 3.27
CA ILE A 165 5.77 -4.76 3.75
C ILE A 165 6.62 -3.75 2.98
N THR A 166 6.54 -3.77 1.64
CA THR A 166 7.31 -2.86 0.78
C THR A 166 6.96 -1.40 1.06
N GLY A 167 5.68 -1.08 1.17
CA GLY A 167 5.18 0.26 1.47
C GLY A 167 5.62 0.79 2.82
N ILE A 168 5.47 -0.02 3.87
CA ILE A 168 5.85 0.36 5.23
C ILE A 168 7.36 0.56 5.33
N ILE A 169 8.15 -0.40 4.86
CA ILE A 169 9.63 -0.30 4.89
C ILE A 169 10.08 0.91 4.07
N GLY A 170 9.53 1.09 2.88
CA GLY A 170 9.88 2.22 2.01
C GLY A 170 9.50 3.58 2.59
N ALA A 171 8.36 3.69 3.28
CA ALA A 171 7.98 4.95 3.94
C ALA A 171 8.81 5.23 5.20
N ILE A 172 9.24 4.20 5.93
CA ILE A 172 10.08 4.30 7.13
C ILE A 172 11.53 4.67 6.75
N ILE A 173 12.11 3.96 5.80
CA ILE A 173 13.55 4.07 5.47
C ILE A 173 13.79 5.10 4.36
N GLY A 174 12.86 5.23 3.40
CA GLY A 174 13.03 6.02 2.18
C GLY A 174 13.42 7.49 2.42
N PRO A 175 12.68 8.26 3.25
CA PRO A 175 13.01 9.66 3.52
C PRO A 175 14.45 9.87 4.02
N GLU A 176 14.87 9.01 4.95
CA GLU A 176 16.22 9.07 5.53
C GLU A 176 17.29 8.65 4.53
N LEU A 177 17.01 7.62 3.72
CA LEU A 177 17.91 7.16 2.68
C LEU A 177 18.14 8.26 1.63
N LEU A 178 17.07 8.89 1.16
CA LEU A 178 17.12 10.01 0.21
C LEU A 178 17.90 11.20 0.79
N ARG A 179 17.71 11.49 2.07
CA ARG A 179 18.48 12.54 2.77
C ARG A 179 19.98 12.22 2.79
N ARG A 180 20.36 10.97 3.09
CA ARG A 180 21.77 10.53 3.13
C ARG A 180 22.44 10.54 1.77
N PHE A 181 21.71 10.21 0.70
CA PHE A 181 22.19 10.31 -0.67
C PHE A 181 22.15 11.75 -1.24
N GLY A 182 21.75 12.74 -0.43
CA GLY A 182 21.77 14.15 -0.84
C GLY A 182 20.67 14.52 -1.83
N VAL A 183 19.57 13.77 -1.90
CA VAL A 183 18.44 14.07 -2.78
C VAL A 183 17.60 15.19 -2.14
N GLN A 184 17.78 16.41 -2.64
CA GLN A 184 17.12 17.61 -2.11
C GLN A 184 15.88 18.04 -2.91
N HIS A 185 15.81 17.72 -4.20
CA HIS A 185 14.73 18.19 -5.06
C HIS A 185 13.39 17.54 -4.67
N PRO A 186 12.33 18.32 -4.33
CA PRO A 186 11.04 17.77 -3.88
C PRO A 186 10.42 16.79 -4.88
N ALA A 187 10.45 17.14 -6.17
CA ALA A 187 9.97 16.24 -7.22
C ALA A 187 10.68 14.87 -7.25
N ALA A 188 12.02 14.85 -7.07
CA ALA A 188 12.78 13.61 -7.10
C ALA A 188 12.49 12.73 -5.86
N ARG A 189 12.38 13.36 -4.68
CA ARG A 189 11.98 12.67 -3.44
C ARG A 189 10.57 12.10 -3.56
N GLY A 190 9.63 12.91 -4.05
CA GLY A 190 8.26 12.52 -4.29
C GLY A 190 8.17 11.34 -5.25
N MET A 191 8.81 11.45 -6.42
CA MET A 191 8.88 10.36 -7.39
C MET A 191 9.43 9.07 -6.78
N ALA A 192 10.56 9.13 -6.08
CA ALA A 192 11.16 7.95 -5.44
C ALA A 192 10.20 7.30 -4.45
N LEU A 193 9.64 8.07 -3.50
CA LEU A 193 8.72 7.55 -2.49
C LEU A 193 7.42 6.98 -3.11
N GLY A 194 6.87 7.65 -4.11
CA GLY A 194 5.66 7.19 -4.80
C GLY A 194 5.88 5.92 -5.62
N LEU A 195 7.04 5.76 -6.26
CA LEU A 195 7.38 4.58 -7.07
C LEU A 195 7.71 3.36 -6.21
N THR A 196 8.39 3.55 -5.07
CA THR A 196 8.90 2.43 -4.26
C THR A 196 8.01 2.08 -3.07
N ALA A 197 7.24 3.03 -2.55
CA ALA A 197 6.42 2.87 -1.35
C ALA A 197 4.94 3.24 -1.56
N HIS A 198 4.52 3.50 -2.81
CA HIS A 198 3.14 3.69 -3.24
C HIS A 198 2.34 4.63 -2.32
N ALA A 199 1.08 4.32 -2.01
CA ALA A 199 0.21 5.18 -1.18
C ALA A 199 0.80 5.53 0.19
N VAL A 200 1.57 4.62 0.80
CA VAL A 200 2.15 4.83 2.12
C VAL A 200 3.32 5.82 2.03
N GLY A 201 4.17 5.67 1.02
CA GLY A 201 5.22 6.62 0.68
C GLY A 201 4.67 7.98 0.26
N THR A 202 3.57 8.01 -0.49
CA THR A 202 2.87 9.25 -0.86
C THR A 202 2.35 9.99 0.37
N ALA A 203 1.75 9.28 1.33
CA ALA A 203 1.33 9.89 2.59
C ALA A 203 2.52 10.47 3.38
N GLN A 204 3.67 9.81 3.34
CA GLN A 204 4.90 10.32 3.94
C GLN A 204 5.46 11.54 3.18
N ALA A 205 5.42 11.53 1.85
CA ALA A 205 5.88 12.63 1.00
C ALA A 205 5.03 13.90 1.18
N LEU A 206 3.72 13.76 1.38
CA LEU A 206 2.81 14.87 1.69
C LEU A 206 3.21 15.60 2.99
N GLN A 207 3.83 14.89 3.94
CA GLN A 207 4.34 15.51 5.18
C GLN A 207 5.64 16.27 4.96
N GLU A 208 6.40 15.97 3.90
CA GLU A 208 7.62 16.70 3.54
C GLU A 208 7.32 18.01 2.78
N GLY A 209 6.17 18.08 2.11
CA GLY A 209 5.67 19.28 1.46
C GLY A 209 4.73 18.98 0.29
N ASP A 210 3.92 19.97 -0.08
CA ASP A 210 2.88 19.83 -1.10
C ASP A 210 3.45 19.38 -2.46
N GLU A 211 4.60 19.93 -2.88
CA GLU A 211 5.24 19.53 -4.13
C GLU A 211 5.75 18.08 -4.08
N CYS A 212 6.37 17.67 -2.98
CA CYS A 212 6.85 16.29 -2.79
C CYS A 212 5.68 15.31 -2.83
N GLY A 213 4.60 15.61 -2.12
CA GLY A 213 3.37 14.82 -2.12
C GLY A 213 2.70 14.74 -3.49
N ALA A 214 2.65 15.84 -4.24
CA ALA A 214 2.08 15.86 -5.59
C ALA A 214 2.85 14.93 -6.55
N PHE A 215 4.18 15.00 -6.55
CA PHE A 215 5.01 14.10 -7.36
C PHE A 215 4.95 12.64 -6.90
N ALA A 216 4.79 12.39 -5.59
CA ALA A 216 4.59 11.03 -5.10
C ALA A 216 3.23 10.45 -5.50
N ALA A 217 2.16 11.24 -5.45
CA ALA A 217 0.84 10.82 -5.91
C ALA A 217 0.83 10.54 -7.42
N LEU A 218 1.54 11.38 -8.19
CA LEU A 218 1.79 11.18 -9.61
C LEU A 218 2.51 9.86 -9.88
N ALA A 219 3.67 9.65 -9.25
CA ALA A 219 4.49 8.45 -9.39
C ALA A 219 3.70 7.18 -9.06
N MET A 220 3.02 7.16 -7.92
CA MET A 220 2.17 6.03 -7.50
C MET A 220 1.14 5.69 -8.57
N SER A 221 0.45 6.71 -9.11
CA SER A 221 -0.64 6.49 -10.07
C SER A 221 -0.12 6.01 -11.43
N LEU A 222 0.99 6.59 -11.90
CA LEU A 222 1.66 6.16 -13.13
C LEU A 222 2.21 4.73 -13.01
N MET A 223 2.85 4.40 -11.89
CA MET A 223 3.35 3.04 -11.62
C MET A 223 2.21 2.02 -11.55
N GLY A 224 1.09 2.41 -10.93
CA GLY A 224 -0.15 1.62 -10.91
C GLY A 224 -0.62 1.25 -12.33
N VAL A 225 -0.80 2.26 -13.18
CA VAL A 225 -1.22 2.06 -14.58
C VAL A 225 -0.20 1.22 -15.35
N MET A 226 1.09 1.54 -15.22
CA MET A 226 2.14 0.85 -15.97
C MET A 226 2.25 -0.61 -15.58
N THR A 227 2.20 -0.93 -14.28
CA THR A 227 2.26 -2.31 -13.81
C THR A 227 1.01 -3.08 -14.20
N ALA A 228 -0.17 -2.47 -14.08
CA ALA A 228 -1.44 -3.11 -14.45
C ALA A 228 -1.51 -3.51 -15.93
N VAL A 229 -0.85 -2.74 -16.81
CA VAL A 229 -0.83 -3.02 -18.26
C VAL A 229 0.38 -3.86 -18.65
N LEU A 230 1.59 -3.42 -18.31
CA LEU A 230 2.82 -4.03 -18.82
C LEU A 230 3.14 -5.36 -18.16
N LEU A 231 2.84 -5.54 -16.87
CA LEU A 231 3.27 -6.75 -16.17
C LEU A 231 2.53 -8.00 -16.68
N PRO A 232 1.19 -8.02 -16.81
CA PRO A 232 0.49 -9.14 -17.44
C PRO A 232 0.94 -9.40 -18.88
N LEU A 233 1.16 -8.34 -19.68
CA LEU A 233 1.65 -8.47 -21.05
C LEU A 233 3.05 -9.08 -21.11
N ALA A 234 3.95 -8.66 -20.22
CA ALA A 234 5.30 -9.21 -20.15
C ALA A 234 5.28 -10.69 -19.75
N VAL A 235 4.44 -11.08 -18.79
CA VAL A 235 4.27 -12.49 -18.41
C VAL A 235 3.73 -13.31 -19.57
N LEU A 236 2.72 -12.82 -20.28
CA LEU A 236 2.15 -13.48 -21.47
C LEU A 236 3.18 -13.67 -22.59
N MET A 237 4.10 -12.72 -22.78
CA MET A 237 5.16 -12.83 -23.79
C MET A 237 6.28 -13.80 -23.41
N LEU A 238 6.46 -14.08 -22.11
CA LEU A 238 7.50 -14.96 -21.57
C LEU A 238 7.02 -16.39 -21.31
N SER A 239 5.69 -16.62 -21.34
CA SER A 239 5.02 -17.92 -21.20
C SER A 239 4.82 -18.62 -22.54
#